data_AF-A0A7X9S2F5-F1
#
_entry.id   AF-A0A7X9S2F5-F1
#
_cell.length_a   1.000
_cell.length_b   1.000
_cell.length_c   1.000
_cell.angle_alpha   90.00
_cell.angle_beta   90.00
_cell.angle_gamma   90.00
#
_symmetry.space_group_name_H-M   'P 1'
#
loop_
_entity.id
_entity.type
_entity.pdbx_description
1 polymer ?
#
loop_
_entity_poly.entity_id
_entity_poly.type
_entity_poly.pdbx_seq_one_letter_code
_entity_poly.pdbx_strand_id
1 'polypeptide(L)'
;ATLEFEGEWTTHPKFGDQFKAHSTIEKKPASSSALEKYIGSGLIYGVGPKIAKRIVNHFGKDTLEVFEENIERLTEVTGIATTKLDQIKASWTEHREIRNVMLFLQEFGVSTLFSVKIYKTYGNDAIKILKENPYRLSKDIYGIGFFSADKIALSMGIAKDSPKRMRAAISHVLSASREQGHCYLELEIIHQNVKALLKEDFKELVISEIEAMEKDNDLCTRMK
;
A
#
# COMPACT_ATOMS: atom_id res chain seq x y z
N ALA A 1 5.80 -9.66 -18.80
CA ALA A 1 5.56 -9.82 -17.36
C ALA A 1 5.96 -11.24 -16.98
N THR A 2 6.63 -11.42 -15.84
CA THR A 2 6.94 -12.76 -15.32
C THR A 2 5.92 -13.07 -14.23
N LEU A 3 5.27 -14.24 -14.31
CA LEU A 3 4.29 -14.69 -13.33
C LEU A 3 4.86 -15.90 -12.59
N GLU A 4 4.83 -15.85 -11.27
CA GLU A 4 5.12 -16.97 -10.39
C GLU A 4 3.80 -17.58 -9.92
N PHE A 5 3.69 -18.89 -10.01
CA PHE A 5 2.49 -19.63 -9.61
C PHE A 5 2.86 -20.66 -8.55
N GLU A 6 2.09 -20.68 -7.46
CA GLU A 6 2.13 -21.77 -6.48
C GLU A 6 0.87 -22.61 -6.64
N GLY A 7 1.04 -23.93 -6.66
CA GLY A 7 0.00 -24.86 -7.09
C GLY A 7 0.38 -26.31 -6.85
N GLU A 8 -0.56 -27.18 -7.20
CA GLU A 8 -0.38 -28.63 -7.17
C GLU A 8 -0.56 -29.21 -8.58
N TRP A 9 0.22 -30.24 -8.91
CA TRP A 9 -0.01 -31.03 -10.11
C TRP A 9 -1.11 -32.05 -9.84
N THR A 10 -2.09 -32.12 -10.72
CA THR A 10 -3.22 -33.05 -10.65
C THR A 10 -3.38 -33.75 -11.99
N THR A 11 -3.79 -35.00 -12.01
CA THR A 11 -3.95 -35.76 -13.27
C THR A 11 -5.43 -35.94 -13.57
N HIS A 12 -5.90 -35.35 -14.68
CA HIS A 12 -7.28 -35.49 -15.14
C HIS A 12 -7.43 -36.76 -15.98
N PRO A 13 -8.43 -37.63 -15.70
CA PRO A 13 -8.54 -38.96 -16.32
C PRO A 13 -8.69 -38.95 -17.85
N LYS A 14 -9.12 -37.83 -18.45
CA LYS A 14 -9.26 -37.67 -19.91
C LYS A 14 -8.20 -36.77 -20.56
N PHE A 15 -7.51 -35.93 -19.78
CA PHE A 15 -6.70 -34.82 -20.31
C PHE A 15 -5.26 -34.81 -19.79
N GLY A 16 -4.88 -35.71 -18.88
CA GLY A 16 -3.51 -35.83 -18.38
C GLY A 16 -3.18 -34.81 -17.30
N ASP A 17 -1.90 -34.52 -17.12
CA ASP A 17 -1.38 -33.67 -16.05
C ASP A 17 -1.78 -32.21 -16.24
N GLN A 18 -2.36 -31.64 -15.19
CA GLN A 18 -2.82 -30.27 -15.10
C GLN A 18 -2.26 -29.63 -13.83
N PHE A 19 -1.65 -28.46 -14.00
CA PHE A 19 -1.18 -27.66 -12.87
C PHE A 19 -2.31 -26.76 -12.36
N LYS A 20 -2.71 -26.98 -11.11
CA LYS A 20 -3.76 -26.22 -10.43
C LYS A 20 -3.13 -25.18 -9.52
N ALA A 21 -3.02 -23.95 -10.02
CA ALA A 21 -2.51 -22.82 -9.24
C ALA A 21 -3.53 -22.42 -8.15
N HIS A 22 -3.07 -22.28 -6.92
CA HIS A 22 -3.85 -21.70 -5.81
C HIS A 22 -3.42 -20.25 -5.51
N SER A 23 -2.24 -19.83 -5.97
CA SER A 23 -1.75 -18.46 -5.86
C SER A 23 -1.02 -18.04 -7.15
N THR A 24 -1.06 -16.75 -7.46
CA THR A 24 -0.33 -16.16 -8.60
C THR A 24 0.22 -14.80 -8.20
N ILE A 25 1.52 -14.61 -8.42
CA ILE A 25 2.23 -13.37 -8.12
C ILE A 25 2.86 -12.85 -9.41
N GLU A 26 2.48 -11.63 -9.81
CA GLU A 26 3.16 -10.94 -10.91
C GLU A 26 4.50 -10.39 -10.41
N LYS A 27 5.61 -10.96 -10.90
CA LYS A 27 6.95 -10.41 -10.70
C LYS A 27 7.15 -9.28 -11.71
N LYS A 28 6.83 -8.05 -11.28
CA LYS A 28 7.26 -6.84 -11.97
C LYS A 28 8.72 -6.55 -11.63
N PRO A 29 9.59 -6.22 -12.60
CA PRO A 29 10.90 -5.71 -12.28
C PRO A 29 10.71 -4.39 -11.52
N ALA A 30 11.20 -4.33 -10.28
CA ALA A 30 11.31 -3.07 -9.57
C ALA A 30 12.16 -2.14 -10.43
N SER A 31 11.67 -0.94 -10.73
CA SER A 31 12.53 0.06 -11.35
C SER A 31 13.73 0.30 -10.43
N SER A 32 14.93 0.51 -11.01
CA SER A 32 16.14 0.80 -10.23
C SER A 32 15.91 1.95 -9.22
N SER A 33 15.04 2.92 -9.54
CA SER A 33 14.64 4.00 -8.63
C SER A 33 13.81 3.53 -7.43
N ALA A 34 12.88 2.60 -7.63
CA ALA A 34 12.08 2.01 -6.55
C ALA A 34 12.98 1.23 -5.59
N LEU A 35 13.91 0.45 -6.15
CA LEU A 35 14.87 -0.33 -5.38
C LEU A 35 15.85 0.55 -4.60
N GLU A 36 16.38 1.62 -5.21
CA GLU A 36 17.22 2.62 -4.54
C GLU A 36 16.49 3.22 -3.32
N LYS A 37 15.24 3.64 -3.51
CA LYS A 37 14.42 4.21 -2.44
C LYS A 37 14.12 3.21 -1.33
N TYR A 38 13.93 1.94 -1.68
CA TYR A 38 13.68 0.87 -0.72
C TYR A 38 14.92 0.59 0.14
N ILE A 39 16.06 0.28 -0.48
CA ILE A 39 17.27 -0.07 0.27
C ILE A 39 17.84 1.14 1.02
N GLY A 40 17.66 2.36 0.49
CA GLY A 40 18.07 3.61 1.12
C GLY A 40 17.09 4.19 2.14
N SER A 41 15.98 3.49 2.42
CA SER A 41 14.91 3.96 3.32
C SER A 41 15.32 4.05 4.80
N GLY A 42 16.49 3.51 5.16
CA GLY A 42 16.90 3.31 6.53
C GLY A 42 16.36 2.02 7.15
N LEU A 43 15.62 1.22 6.38
CA LEU A 43 15.16 -0.10 6.81
C LEU A 43 16.25 -1.16 6.72
N ILE A 44 17.06 -1.12 5.66
CA ILE A 44 18.25 -1.97 5.57
C ILE A 44 19.38 -1.32 6.36
N TYR A 45 19.69 -1.89 7.52
CA TYR A 45 20.76 -1.41 8.37
C TYR A 45 22.09 -1.45 7.60
N GLY A 46 22.84 -0.35 7.66
CA GLY A 46 24.07 -0.17 6.89
C GLY A 46 23.89 0.42 5.48
N VAL A 47 22.66 0.54 4.95
CA VAL A 47 22.38 1.18 3.65
C VAL A 47 21.62 2.49 3.83
N GLY A 48 22.37 3.59 3.86
CA GLY A 48 21.79 4.94 3.76
C GLY A 48 21.58 5.39 2.30
N PRO A 49 20.88 6.52 2.05
CA PRO A 49 20.57 7.01 0.70
C PRO A 49 21.79 7.13 -0.23
N LYS A 50 22.93 7.57 0.30
CA LYS A 50 24.18 7.68 -0.47
C LYS A 50 24.73 6.32 -0.91
N ILE A 51 24.65 5.31 -0.04
CA ILE A 51 25.13 3.95 -0.33
C ILE A 51 24.16 3.27 -1.29
N ALA A 52 22.85 3.40 -1.05
CA ALA A 52 21.80 2.92 -1.95
C ALA A 52 22.01 3.39 -3.39
N LYS A 53 22.24 4.69 -3.58
CA LYS A 53 22.52 5.27 -4.89
C LYS A 53 23.76 4.68 -5.55
N ARG A 54 24.83 4.42 -4.78
CA ARG A 54 26.06 3.81 -5.31
C ARG A 54 25.83 2.36 -5.75
N ILE A 55 25.14 1.58 -4.93
CA ILE A 55 24.77 0.19 -5.24
C ILE A 55 23.98 0.15 -6.54
N VAL A 56 22.92 0.95 -6.66
CA VAL A 56 22.05 0.97 -7.84
C VAL A 56 22.79 1.52 -9.06
N ASN A 57 23.67 2.50 -8.92
CA ASN A 57 24.51 2.98 -10.02
C ASN A 57 25.50 1.91 -10.53
N HIS A 58 25.99 1.04 -9.63
CA HIS A 58 26.96 0.00 -9.97
C HIS A 58 26.29 -1.22 -10.61
N PHE A 59 25.19 -1.72 -10.03
CA PHE A 59 24.52 -2.95 -10.50
C PHE A 59 23.30 -2.71 -11.38
N GLY A 60 22.76 -1.48 -11.42
CA GLY A 60 21.66 -1.11 -12.31
C GLY A 60 20.37 -1.90 -12.07
N LYS A 61 20.01 -2.74 -13.04
CA LYS A 61 18.82 -3.62 -12.98
C LYS A 61 19.09 -4.89 -12.20
N ASP A 62 20.36 -5.29 -12.10
CA ASP A 62 20.80 -6.53 -11.47
C ASP A 62 20.99 -6.35 -9.97
N THR A 63 20.80 -5.13 -9.43
CA THR A 63 20.92 -4.86 -7.99
C THR A 63 20.08 -5.83 -7.17
N LEU A 64 18.87 -6.16 -7.62
CA LEU A 64 18.01 -7.08 -6.88
C LEU A 64 18.57 -8.51 -6.87
N GLU A 65 19.03 -9.00 -8.02
CA GLU A 65 19.65 -10.32 -8.16
C GLU A 65 20.92 -10.40 -7.30
N VAL A 66 21.71 -9.34 -7.26
CA VAL A 66 22.87 -9.25 -6.38
C VAL A 66 22.47 -9.39 -4.92
N PHE A 67 21.42 -8.72 -4.47
CA PHE A 67 20.94 -8.87 -3.09
C PHE A 67 20.37 -10.27 -2.77
N GLU A 68 19.81 -10.98 -3.75
CA GLU A 68 19.18 -12.30 -3.55
C GLU A 68 20.16 -13.47 -3.69
N GLU A 69 21.04 -13.41 -4.68
CA GLU A 69 21.84 -14.55 -5.11
C GLU A 69 23.34 -14.36 -4.87
N ASN A 70 23.83 -13.11 -4.87
CA ASN A 70 25.26 -12.82 -4.90
C ASN A 70 25.62 -11.62 -4.02
N ILE A 71 25.12 -11.57 -2.78
CA ILE A 71 25.17 -10.36 -1.95
C ILE A 71 26.60 -9.98 -1.55
N GLU A 72 27.54 -10.93 -1.59
CA GLU A 72 28.99 -10.73 -1.42
C GLU A 72 29.53 -9.67 -2.39
N ARG A 73 28.94 -9.58 -3.60
CA ARG A 73 29.33 -8.61 -4.61
C ARG A 73 29.10 -7.17 -4.17
N LEU A 74 28.29 -6.90 -3.14
CA LEU A 74 28.17 -5.53 -2.61
C LEU A 74 29.52 -4.93 -2.18
N THR A 75 30.53 -5.75 -1.89
CA THR A 75 31.91 -5.29 -1.62
C THR A 75 32.62 -4.67 -2.83
N GLU A 76 32.13 -4.89 -4.05
CA GLU A 76 32.58 -4.18 -5.27
C GLU A 76 32.25 -2.67 -5.19
N VAL A 77 31.25 -2.29 -4.37
CA VAL A 77 30.78 -0.91 -4.25
C VAL A 77 31.58 -0.16 -3.19
N THR A 78 32.16 0.99 -3.58
CA THR A 78 32.95 1.82 -2.67
C THR A 78 32.17 2.27 -1.43
N GLY A 79 32.67 1.89 -0.25
CA GLY A 79 32.08 2.21 1.06
C GLY A 79 31.34 1.05 1.74
N ILE A 80 31.36 -0.14 1.13
CA ILE A 80 30.87 -1.39 1.70
C ILE A 80 32.06 -2.33 1.96
N ALA A 81 32.54 -2.36 3.20
CA ALA A 81 33.52 -3.33 3.67
C ALA A 81 32.83 -4.61 4.18
N THR A 82 33.59 -5.67 4.45
CA THR A 82 33.09 -6.96 4.98
C THR A 82 32.19 -6.78 6.20
N THR A 83 32.59 -5.97 7.18
CA THR A 83 31.79 -5.70 8.38
C THR A 83 30.42 -5.07 8.07
N LYS A 84 30.37 -4.20 7.06
CA LYS A 84 29.11 -3.60 6.61
C LYS A 84 28.29 -4.57 5.77
N LEU A 85 28.94 -5.39 4.94
CA LEU A 85 28.28 -6.47 4.21
C LEU A 85 27.54 -7.40 5.19
N ASP A 86 28.16 -7.79 6.30
CA ASP A 86 27.53 -8.67 7.29
C ASP A 86 26.26 -8.04 7.91
N GLN A 87 26.33 -6.74 8.21
CA GLN A 87 25.18 -5.96 8.67
C GLN A 87 24.05 -5.92 7.63
N ILE A 88 24.41 -5.69 6.37
CA ILE A 88 23.45 -5.64 5.26
C ILE A 88 22.83 -7.03 5.05
N LYS A 89 23.62 -8.10 5.10
CA LYS A 89 23.15 -9.50 4.97
C LYS A 89 22.12 -9.85 6.03
N ALA A 90 22.42 -9.55 7.29
CA ALA A 90 21.52 -9.83 8.41
C ALA A 90 20.20 -9.06 8.25
N SER A 91 20.29 -7.76 7.98
CA SER A 91 19.12 -6.90 7.81
C SER A 91 18.31 -7.24 6.55
N TRP A 92 18.96 -7.61 5.45
CA TRP A 92 18.28 -8.02 4.21
C TRP A 92 17.46 -9.29 4.41
N THR A 93 18.02 -10.28 5.11
CA THR A 93 17.34 -11.53 5.42
C THR A 93 16.11 -11.29 6.32
N GLU A 94 16.26 -10.45 7.35
CA GLU A 94 15.17 -10.07 8.26
C GLU A 94 14.05 -9.30 7.54
N HIS A 95 14.41 -8.55 6.49
CA HIS A 95 13.51 -7.65 5.79
C HIS A 95 13.18 -8.12 4.36
N ARG A 96 13.21 -9.42 4.09
CA ARG A 96 12.84 -9.94 2.77
C ARG A 96 11.34 -9.78 2.49
N GLU A 97 10.49 -10.06 3.48
CA GLU A 97 9.02 -10.05 3.33
C GLU A 97 8.45 -8.63 3.13
N ILE A 98 9.03 -7.63 3.80
CA ILE A 98 8.61 -6.23 3.67
C ILE A 98 8.83 -5.66 2.27
N ARG A 99 9.78 -6.22 1.49
CA ARG A 99 10.08 -5.74 0.13
C ARG A 99 8.84 -5.71 -0.76
N ASN A 100 8.05 -6.78 -0.76
CA ASN A 100 6.89 -6.89 -1.63
C ASN A 100 5.84 -5.82 -1.28
N VAL A 101 5.64 -5.56 0.01
CA VAL A 101 4.77 -4.48 0.49
C VAL A 101 5.29 -3.11 0.04
N MET A 102 6.59 -2.85 0.16
CA MET A 102 7.18 -1.56 -0.23
C MET A 102 7.05 -1.29 -1.71
N LEU A 103 7.36 -2.28 -2.56
CA LEU A 103 7.27 -2.14 -4.01
C LEU A 103 5.82 -1.93 -4.47
N PHE A 104 4.89 -2.68 -3.88
CA PHE A 104 3.45 -2.52 -4.12
C PHE A 104 2.99 -1.09 -3.78
N LEU A 105 3.34 -0.59 -2.59
CA LEU A 105 2.93 0.75 -2.15
C LEU A 105 3.54 1.86 -3.03
N GLN A 106 4.81 1.70 -3.44
CA GLN A 106 5.46 2.66 -4.35
C GLN A 106 4.82 2.69 -5.74
N GLU A 107 4.31 1.56 -6.25
CA GLU A 107 3.57 1.52 -7.52
C GLU A 107 2.37 2.47 -7.51
N PHE A 108 1.70 2.62 -6.37
CA PHE A 108 0.57 3.53 -6.18
C PHE A 108 0.97 4.94 -5.73
N GLY A 109 2.26 5.26 -5.76
CA GLY A 109 2.79 6.59 -5.44
C GLY A 109 2.91 6.89 -3.95
N VAL A 110 2.85 5.86 -3.09
CA VAL A 110 3.07 6.01 -1.65
C VAL A 110 4.55 6.27 -1.40
N SER A 111 4.85 7.29 -0.60
CA SER A 111 6.24 7.61 -0.26
C SER A 111 6.86 6.49 0.59
N THR A 112 8.18 6.35 0.55
CA THR A 112 8.91 5.40 1.38
C THR A 112 8.60 5.59 2.87
N LEU A 113 8.51 6.84 3.34
CA LEU A 113 8.19 7.16 4.72
C LEU A 113 6.82 6.60 5.14
N PHE A 114 5.79 6.80 4.30
CA PHE A 114 4.46 6.27 4.57
C PHE A 114 4.42 4.75 4.41
N SER A 115 5.19 4.19 3.47
CA SER A 115 5.26 2.75 3.27
C SER A 115 5.78 2.04 4.52
N VAL A 116 6.83 2.57 5.15
CA VAL A 116 7.34 2.07 6.45
C VAL A 116 6.27 2.12 7.54
N LYS A 117 5.50 3.21 7.62
CA LYS A 117 4.40 3.31 8.60
C LYS A 117 3.31 2.27 8.34
N ILE A 118 2.88 2.12 7.09
CA ILE A 118 1.85 1.16 6.68
C ILE A 118 2.30 -0.27 7.03
N TYR A 119 3.55 -0.61 6.72
CA TYR A 119 4.08 -1.93 7.08
C TYR A 119 4.18 -2.12 8.60
N LYS A 120 4.59 -1.11 9.37
CA LYS A 120 4.61 -1.22 10.83
C LYS A 120 3.22 -1.47 11.42
N THR A 121 2.16 -0.95 10.78
CA THR A 121 0.78 -1.14 11.23
C THR A 121 0.17 -2.47 10.78
N TYR A 122 0.43 -2.89 9.54
CA TYR A 122 -0.27 -4.03 8.92
C TYR A 122 0.62 -5.25 8.62
N GLY A 123 1.94 -5.11 8.73
CA GLY A 123 2.91 -6.15 8.39
C GLY A 123 2.72 -6.69 6.98
N ASN A 124 2.78 -8.01 6.86
CA ASN A 124 2.64 -8.73 5.59
C ASN A 124 1.21 -8.66 5.03
N ASP A 125 0.21 -8.37 5.85
CA ASP A 125 -1.18 -8.22 5.42
C ASP A 125 -1.47 -6.88 4.76
N ALA A 126 -0.50 -5.95 4.73
CA ALA A 126 -0.68 -4.62 4.15
C ALA A 126 -1.28 -4.68 2.73
N ILE A 127 -0.73 -5.51 1.84
CA ILE A 127 -1.24 -5.62 0.46
C ILE A 127 -2.70 -6.09 0.45
N LYS A 128 -3.04 -7.11 1.26
CA LYS A 128 -4.39 -7.67 1.35
C LYS A 128 -5.36 -6.62 1.87
N ILE A 129 -5.03 -5.96 2.98
CA ILE A 129 -5.85 -4.93 3.63
C ILE A 129 -6.09 -3.76 2.67
N LEU A 130 -5.06 -3.31 1.95
CA LEU A 130 -5.21 -2.21 1.00
C LEU A 130 -6.03 -2.62 -0.22
N LYS A 131 -5.85 -3.84 -0.77
CA LYS A 131 -6.70 -4.33 -1.86
C LYS A 131 -8.17 -4.44 -1.45
N GLU A 132 -8.42 -4.79 -0.20
CA GLU A 132 -9.78 -4.84 0.35
C GLU A 132 -10.35 -3.45 0.56
N ASN A 133 -9.65 -2.54 1.26
CA ASN A 133 -10.13 -1.18 1.49
C ASN A 133 -8.97 -0.19 1.71
N PRO A 134 -8.53 0.54 0.67
CA PRO A 134 -7.44 1.51 0.79
C PRO A 134 -7.76 2.68 1.73
N TYR A 135 -9.04 3.00 1.95
CA TYR A 135 -9.45 4.09 2.85
C TYR A 135 -9.21 3.78 4.33
N ARG A 136 -8.84 2.55 4.69
CA ARG A 136 -8.33 2.24 6.03
C ARG A 136 -7.07 3.03 6.36
N LEU A 137 -6.27 3.38 5.35
CA LEU A 137 -5.07 4.21 5.53
C LEU A 137 -5.36 5.53 6.24
N SER A 138 -6.51 6.17 5.94
CA SER A 138 -6.85 7.46 6.57
C SER A 138 -7.31 7.34 8.01
N LYS A 139 -7.68 6.14 8.46
CA LYS A 139 -8.07 5.86 9.84
C LYS A 139 -6.87 5.38 10.67
N ASP A 140 -6.07 4.48 10.10
CA ASP A 140 -5.09 3.70 10.87
C ASP A 140 -3.68 4.32 10.82
N ILE A 141 -3.37 5.18 9.84
CA ILE A 141 -2.00 5.67 9.61
C ILE A 141 -1.90 7.17 9.85
N TYR A 142 -1.22 7.54 10.94
CA TYR A 142 -0.97 8.95 11.27
C TYR A 142 -0.21 9.70 10.16
N GLY A 143 -0.82 10.79 9.69
CA GLY A 143 -0.33 11.64 8.61
C GLY A 143 -0.85 11.26 7.22
N ILE A 144 -1.64 10.20 7.09
CA ILE A 144 -2.43 9.93 5.88
C ILE A 144 -3.86 10.37 6.16
N GLY A 145 -4.30 11.46 5.52
CA GLY A 145 -5.70 11.91 5.57
C GLY A 145 -6.52 11.35 4.40
N PHE A 146 -7.80 11.72 4.35
CA PHE A 146 -8.72 11.32 3.29
C PHE A 146 -8.14 11.56 1.88
N PHE A 147 -7.64 12.77 1.58
CA PHE A 147 -7.12 13.08 0.24
C PHE A 147 -5.96 12.20 -0.20
N SER A 148 -5.04 11.90 0.73
CA SER A 148 -3.91 11.01 0.45
C SER A 148 -4.40 9.58 0.21
N ALA A 149 -5.34 9.11 1.03
CA ALA A 149 -5.95 7.79 0.86
C ALA A 149 -6.78 7.70 -0.44
N ASP A 150 -7.53 8.74 -0.81
CA ASP A 150 -8.34 8.80 -2.04
C ASP A 150 -7.44 8.74 -3.28
N LYS A 151 -6.32 9.47 -3.27
CA LYS A 151 -5.34 9.41 -4.36
C LYS A 151 -4.78 8.00 -4.57
N ILE A 152 -4.48 7.29 -3.48
CA ILE A 152 -3.99 5.90 -3.51
C ILE A 152 -5.11 4.96 -3.96
N ALA A 153 -6.32 5.11 -3.43
CA ALA A 153 -7.46 4.27 -3.79
C ALA A 153 -7.80 4.36 -5.28
N LEU A 154 -7.82 5.58 -5.82
CA LEU A 154 -8.08 5.81 -7.24
C LEU A 154 -6.96 5.24 -8.13
N SER A 155 -5.68 5.35 -7.72
CA SER A 155 -4.58 4.73 -8.47
C SER A 155 -4.61 3.19 -8.41
N MET A 156 -5.21 2.62 -7.36
CA MET A 156 -5.50 1.20 -7.23
C MET A 156 -6.73 0.74 -8.04
N GLY A 157 -7.42 1.66 -8.73
CA GLY A 157 -8.58 1.34 -9.57
C GLY A 157 -9.92 1.30 -8.84
N ILE A 158 -10.01 1.85 -7.63
CA ILE A 158 -11.31 2.04 -6.97
C ILE A 158 -12.17 3.02 -7.79
N ALA A 159 -13.41 2.62 -8.08
CA ALA A 159 -14.34 3.45 -8.81
C ALA A 159 -14.71 4.73 -8.03
N LYS A 160 -15.01 5.81 -8.76
CA LYS A 160 -15.31 7.11 -8.15
C LYS A 160 -16.62 7.11 -7.34
N ASP A 161 -17.54 6.24 -7.72
CA ASP A 161 -18.83 5.95 -7.10
C ASP A 161 -18.76 4.73 -6.15
N SER A 162 -17.55 4.33 -5.72
CA SER A 162 -17.39 3.22 -4.78
C SER A 162 -18.01 3.54 -3.42
N PRO A 163 -18.80 2.62 -2.85
CA PRO A 163 -19.28 2.71 -1.46
C PRO A 163 -18.17 3.01 -0.44
N LYS A 164 -17.01 2.39 -0.63
CA LYS A 164 -15.84 2.56 0.27
C LYS A 164 -15.32 3.99 0.25
N ARG A 165 -15.29 4.61 -0.94
CA ARG A 165 -14.91 6.01 -1.13
C ARG A 165 -15.93 6.92 -0.46
N MET A 166 -17.21 6.62 -0.64
CA MET A 166 -18.29 7.43 -0.10
C MET A 166 -18.31 7.43 1.43
N ARG A 167 -18.21 6.26 2.07
CA ARG A 167 -18.12 6.14 3.53
C ARG A 167 -16.92 6.90 4.11
N ALA A 168 -15.78 6.84 3.42
CA ALA A 168 -14.58 7.57 3.82
C ALA A 168 -14.75 9.09 3.70
N ALA A 169 -15.41 9.56 2.64
CA ALA A 169 -15.73 10.97 2.43
C ALA A 169 -16.70 11.49 3.49
N ILE A 170 -17.77 10.75 3.78
CA ILE A 170 -18.76 11.08 4.83
C ILE A 170 -18.05 11.17 6.19
N SER A 171 -17.24 10.16 6.52
CA SER A 171 -16.46 10.12 7.76
C SER A 171 -15.53 11.34 7.87
N HIS A 172 -14.85 11.70 6.77
CA HIS A 172 -13.97 12.87 6.72
C HIS A 172 -14.72 14.18 6.97
N VAL A 173 -15.88 14.37 6.32
CA VAL A 173 -16.74 15.55 6.53
C VAL A 173 -17.20 15.66 7.98
N LEU A 174 -17.65 14.55 8.57
CA LEU A 174 -18.11 14.54 9.97
C LEU A 174 -16.96 14.84 10.95
N SER A 175 -15.78 14.26 10.74
CA SER A 175 -14.59 14.56 11.54
C SER A 175 -14.20 16.03 11.43
N ALA A 176 -14.17 16.59 10.22
CA ALA A 176 -13.83 18.00 10.00
C ALA A 176 -14.85 18.96 10.64
N SER A 177 -16.15 18.63 10.59
CA SER A 177 -17.17 19.43 11.26
C SER A 177 -17.10 19.32 12.79
N ARG A 178 -16.72 18.17 13.33
CA ARG A 178 -16.44 18.02 14.77
C ARG A 178 -15.30 18.94 15.21
N GLU A 179 -14.24 19.07 14.41
CA GLU A 179 -13.13 20.00 14.71
C GLU A 179 -13.59 21.47 14.72
N GLN A 180 -14.69 21.80 14.05
CA GLN A 180 -15.32 23.12 14.07
C GLN A 180 -16.36 23.29 15.22
N GLY A 181 -16.50 22.29 16.09
CA GLY A 181 -17.40 22.33 17.24
C GLY A 181 -18.82 21.83 16.97
N HIS A 182 -19.11 21.26 15.79
CA HIS A 182 -20.41 20.64 15.51
C HIS A 182 -20.56 19.28 16.21
N CYS A 183 -21.70 19.05 16.83
CA CYS A 183 -22.05 17.76 17.44
C CYS A 183 -22.85 16.85 16.49
N TYR A 184 -23.50 17.42 15.49
CA TYR A 184 -24.26 16.71 14.45
C TYR A 184 -24.27 17.54 13.17
N LEU A 185 -24.60 16.91 12.05
CA LEU A 185 -24.86 17.56 10.77
C LEU A 185 -26.20 17.09 10.20
N GLU A 186 -26.87 17.97 9.46
CA GLU A 186 -28.03 17.59 8.67
C GLU A 186 -27.59 16.89 7.38
N LEU A 187 -28.43 15.98 6.88
CA LEU A 187 -28.16 15.19 5.67
C LEU A 187 -27.78 16.06 4.46
N GLU A 188 -28.49 17.16 4.25
CA GLU A 188 -28.22 18.07 3.12
C GLU A 188 -26.84 18.74 3.27
N ILE A 189 -26.43 19.09 4.50
CA ILE A 189 -25.10 19.66 4.76
C ILE A 189 -24.01 18.63 4.47
N ILE A 190 -24.21 17.38 4.89
CA ILE A 190 -23.29 16.28 4.58
C ILE A 190 -23.15 16.12 3.06
N HIS A 191 -24.27 16.06 2.34
CA HIS A 191 -24.28 15.94 0.88
C HIS A 191 -23.52 17.09 0.20
N GLN A 192 -23.79 18.35 0.55
CA GLN A 192 -23.12 19.50 -0.05
C GLN A 192 -21.61 19.49 0.24
N ASN A 193 -21.20 19.15 1.46
CA ASN A 193 -19.80 19.06 1.82
C ASN A 193 -19.08 17.91 1.11
N VAL A 194 -19.71 16.74 0.99
CA VAL A 194 -19.17 15.60 0.24
C VAL A 194 -19.06 15.95 -1.25
N LYS A 195 -20.08 16.59 -1.83
CA LYS A 195 -20.06 17.08 -3.22
C LYS A 195 -18.91 18.07 -3.44
N ALA A 196 -18.70 19.02 -2.52
CA ALA A 196 -17.59 19.96 -2.59
C ALA A 196 -16.23 19.27 -2.46
N LEU A 197 -16.11 18.29 -1.55
CA LEU A 197 -14.91 17.50 -1.32
C LEU A 197 -14.50 16.67 -2.55
N LEU A 198 -15.46 15.97 -3.15
CA LEU A 198 -15.23 15.05 -4.27
C LEU A 198 -15.30 15.74 -5.64
N LYS A 199 -15.87 16.95 -5.70
CA LYS A 199 -16.17 17.71 -6.93
C LYS A 199 -17.13 17.00 -7.89
N GLU A 200 -17.92 16.07 -7.38
CA GLU A 200 -18.88 15.25 -8.13
C GLU A 200 -20.15 15.08 -7.29
N ASP A 201 -21.31 14.94 -7.94
CA ASP A 201 -22.60 14.82 -7.26
C ASP A 201 -23.06 13.36 -7.21
N PHE A 202 -23.07 12.79 -6.01
CA PHE A 202 -23.47 11.42 -5.74
C PHE A 202 -24.58 11.37 -4.69
N LYS A 203 -25.60 12.25 -4.81
CA LYS A 203 -26.65 12.42 -3.80
C LYS A 203 -27.27 11.10 -3.33
N GLU A 204 -27.72 10.27 -4.26
CA GLU A 204 -28.38 8.99 -3.94
C GLU A 204 -27.45 8.03 -3.19
N LEU A 205 -26.19 7.95 -3.62
CA LEU A 205 -25.18 7.10 -2.99
C LEU A 205 -24.78 7.61 -1.58
N VAL A 206 -24.73 8.93 -1.37
CA VAL A 206 -24.49 9.50 -0.03
C VAL A 206 -25.59 9.08 0.92
N ILE A 207 -26.86 9.18 0.49
CA ILE A 207 -28.02 8.81 1.32
C ILE A 207 -27.97 7.32 1.64
N SER A 208 -27.79 6.46 0.62
CA SER A 208 -27.76 5.01 0.82
C SER A 208 -26.61 4.58 1.74
N GLU A 209 -25.44 5.20 1.63
CA GLU A 209 -24.30 4.87 2.48
C GLU A 209 -24.45 5.39 3.92
N ILE A 210 -25.14 6.50 4.15
CA ILE A 210 -25.47 6.95 5.53
C ILE A 210 -26.40 5.94 6.20
N GLU A 211 -27.44 5.46 5.51
CA GLU A 211 -28.33 4.42 6.03
C GLU A 211 -27.58 3.11 6.30
N ALA A 212 -26.63 2.75 5.43
CA ALA A 212 -25.79 1.57 5.63
C ALA A 212 -24.84 1.75 6.84
N MET A 213 -24.20 2.91 6.96
CA MET A 213 -23.33 3.24 8.10
C MET A 213 -24.09 3.27 9.43
N GLU A 214 -25.36 3.69 9.44
CA GLU A 214 -26.21 3.58 10.62
C GLU A 214 -26.47 2.12 11.00
N LYS A 215 -26.84 1.27 10.03
CA LYS A 215 -27.04 -0.17 10.26
C LYS A 215 -25.79 -0.87 10.76
N ASP A 216 -24.63 -0.46 10.26
CA ASP A 216 -23.32 -0.98 10.66
C ASP A 216 -22.83 -0.41 12.01
N ASN A 217 -23.60 0.49 12.65
CA ASN A 217 -23.25 1.25 13.85
C ASN A 217 -21.99 2.12 13.71
N ASP A 218 -21.63 2.51 12.49
CA ASP A 218 -20.57 3.47 12.19
C ASP A 218 -21.02 4.92 12.51
N LEU A 219 -22.33 5.18 12.46
CA LEU A 219 -22.94 6.48 12.75
C LEU A 219 -24.21 6.34 13.58
N CYS A 220 -24.48 7.36 14.42
CA CYS A 220 -25.78 7.52 15.06
C CYS A 220 -26.58 8.57 14.30
N THR A 221 -27.82 8.24 13.92
CA THR A 221 -28.77 9.25 13.42
C THR A 221 -29.73 9.64 14.53
N ARG A 222 -30.28 10.86 14.44
CA ARG A 222 -31.41 11.27 15.25
C ARG A 222 -32.59 11.41 14.31
N MET A 223 -33.45 10.40 14.29
CA MET A 223 -34.71 10.50 13.55
C MET A 223 -35.53 11.67 14.12
N LYS A 224 -36.13 12.45 13.22
CA LYS A 224 -37.18 13.40 13.57
C LYS A 224 -38.48 12.65 13.85
#